data_AF-A0A929FSD6-F1
#
_entry.id   AF-A0A929FSD6-F1
#
_cell.length_a   1.000
_cell.length_b   1.000
_cell.length_c   1.000
_cell.angle_alpha   90.00
_cell.angle_beta   90.00
_cell.angle_gamma   90.00
#
_symmetry.space_group_name_H-M   'P 1'
#
loop_
_entity.id
_entity.type
_entity.pdbx_description
1 polymer ?
#
loop_
_entity_poly.entity_id
_entity_poly.type
_entity_poly.pdbx_seq_one_letter_code
_entity_poly.pdbx_strand_id
1 'polypeptide(L)' 'MSNSTDNLVAAYRQDLNYWLERKTEYQSALNVLASKGGNNESAWKLKGKLEAVDEMITHLQRKSGI' A
#
# COMPACT_ATOMS: atom_id res chain seq x y z
N MET A 1 22.38 3.39 24.57
CA MET A 1 21.45 4.32 23.88
C MET A 1 20.87 3.57 22.69
N SER A 2 19.61 3.11 22.75
CA SER A 2 18.98 2.34 21.64
C SER A 2 17.52 2.71 21.32
N ASN A 3 16.86 3.61 22.06
CA ASN A 3 15.43 3.87 21.85
C ASN A 3 15.07 4.53 20.50
N SER A 4 15.97 5.29 19.89
CA SER A 4 15.63 6.10 18.71
C SER A 4 15.43 5.25 17.45
N THR A 5 16.26 4.23 17.24
CA THR A 5 16.16 3.35 16.07
C THR A 5 14.96 2.42 16.18
N ASP A 6 14.69 1.89 17.38
CA ASP A 6 13.56 0.99 17.63
C ASP A 6 12.21 1.69 17.43
N ASN A 7 12.09 2.96 17.86
CA ASN A 7 10.91 3.77 17.62
C ASN A 7 10.68 4.06 16.12
N LEU A 8 11.75 4.28 15.35
CA LEU A 8 11.66 4.48 13.90
C LEU A 8 11.20 3.21 13.18
N VAL A 9 11.76 2.05 13.54
CA VAL A 9 11.34 0.75 12.98
C VAL A 9 9.88 0.44 13.32
N ALA A 10 9.44 0.75 14.54
CA ALA A 10 8.04 0.58 14.94
C ALA A 10 7.10 1.48 14.11
N ALA A 11 7.47 2.74 13.87
CA ALA A 11 6.71 3.65 13.00
C ALA A 11 6.62 3.12 11.56
N TYR A 12 7.73 2.67 10.98
CA TYR A 12 7.71 2.08 9.63
C TYR A 12 6.83 0.84 9.51
N ARG A 13 6.76 0.02 10.56
CA ARG A 13 5.86 -1.16 10.59
C ARG A 13 4.39 -0.75 10.67
N GLN A 14 4.06 0.30 11.43
CA GLN A 14 2.69 0.82 11.48
C GLN A 14 2.27 1.38 10.11
N ASP A 15 3.14 2.16 9.47
CA ASP A 15 2.91 2.67 8.13
C ASP A 15 2.77 1.52 7.11
N LEU A 16 3.58 0.48 7.22
CA LEU A 16 3.51 -0.69 6.35
C LEU A 16 2.13 -1.37 6.45
N ASN A 17 1.62 -1.57 7.67
CA ASN A 17 0.30 -2.15 7.87
C ASN A 17 -0.80 -1.28 7.25
N TYR A 18 -0.71 0.05 7.41
CA TYR A 18 -1.65 0.98 6.78
C TYR A 18 -1.66 0.85 5.25
N TRP A 19 -0.48 0.78 4.62
CA TRP A 19 -0.40 0.66 3.16
C TRP A 19 -0.84 -0.73 2.64
N LEU A 20 -0.65 -1.80 3.42
CA LEU A 20 -1.18 -3.13 3.10
C LEU A 20 -2.71 -3.17 3.14
N GLU A 21 -3.34 -2.50 4.11
CA GLU A 21 -4.79 -2.32 4.16
C GLU A 21 -5.28 -1.55 2.94
N ARG A 22 -4.62 -0.42 2.60
CA ARG A 22 -4.93 0.36 1.38
C ARG A 22 -4.80 -0.44 0.09
N LYS A 23 -3.78 -1.29 -0.03
CA LYS A 23 -3.62 -2.19 -1.17
C LYS A 23 -4.83 -3.11 -1.32
N THR A 24 -5.27 -3.70 -0.22
CA THR A 24 -6.43 -4.60 -0.18
C THR A 24 -7.72 -3.86 -0.59
N GLU A 25 -7.93 -2.65 -0.09
CA GLU A 25 -9.06 -1.79 -0.48
C GLU A 25 -9.07 -1.49 -1.98
N TYR A 26 -7.93 -1.07 -2.54
CA TYR A 26 -7.82 -0.75 -3.96
C TYR A 26 -7.96 -1.97 -4.86
N GLN A 27 -7.43 -3.13 -4.46
CA GLN A 27 -7.65 -4.39 -5.17
C GLN A 27 -9.13 -4.79 -5.17
N SER A 28 -9.80 -4.66 -4.02
CA SER A 28 -11.24 -4.93 -3.90
C SER A 28 -12.06 -4.00 -4.80
N ALA A 29 -11.76 -2.70 -4.78
CA ALA A 29 -12.42 -1.73 -5.66
C ALA A 29 -12.18 -2.03 -7.15
N LEU A 30 -10.98 -2.49 -7.52
CA LEU A 30 -10.67 -2.88 -8.90
C LEU A 30 -11.49 -4.11 -9.33
N ASN A 31 -11.64 -5.10 -8.46
CA ASN A 31 -12.45 -6.28 -8.72
C ASN A 31 -13.94 -5.94 -8.87
N VAL A 32 -14.45 -5.01 -8.06
CA VAL A 32 -15.83 -4.51 -8.19
C VAL A 32 -16.03 -3.75 -9.49
N LEU A 33 -15.06 -2.94 -9.93
CA LEU A 33 -15.12 -2.28 -11.22
C LEU A 33 -15.11 -3.30 -12.37
N ALA A 34 -14.25 -4.32 -12.31
CA ALA A 34 -14.19 -5.37 -13.30
C ALA A 34 -15.51 -6.16 -13.41
N SER A 35 -16.15 -6.49 -12.28
CA SER A 35 -17.40 -7.27 -12.27
C SER A 35 -18.62 -6.48 -12.76
N LYS A 36 -18.59 -5.15 -12.64
CA LYS A 36 -19.68 -4.26 -13.08
C LYS A 36 -19.51 -3.73 -14.50
N GLY A 37 -18.45 -4.12 -15.22
CA GLY A 37 -18.09 -3.53 -16.51
C GLY A 37 -17.73 -2.04 -16.41
N GLY A 38 -17.12 -1.65 -15.28
CA GLY A 38 -16.77 -0.26 -14.97
C GLY A 38 -15.84 0.37 -16.00
N ASN A 39 -15.88 1.70 -16.11
CA ASN A 39 -15.16 2.42 -17.16
C ASN A 39 -13.63 2.22 -17.07
N ASN A 40 -12.98 2.18 -18.23
CA ASN A 40 -11.54 1.96 -18.35
C ASN A 40 -10.70 3.03 -17.62
N GLU A 41 -11.20 4.27 -17.51
CA GLU A 41 -10.47 5.38 -16.88
C GLU A 41 -10.35 5.23 -15.36
N SER A 42 -11.44 4.82 -14.69
CA SER A 42 -11.49 4.59 -13.25
C SER A 42 -10.63 3.40 -12.87
N ALA A 43 -10.70 2.32 -13.66
CA ALA A 43 -9.82 1.18 -13.51
C ALA A 43 -8.34 1.57 -13.72
N TRP A 44 -8.02 2.39 -14.72
CA TRP A 44 -6.66 2.86 -14.98
C TRP A 44 -6.11 3.74 -13.85
N LYS A 45 -6.90 4.71 -13.36
CA LYS A 45 -6.53 5.53 -12.18
C LYS A 45 -6.28 4.68 -10.94
N LEU A 46 -7.10 3.65 -10.73
CA LEU A 46 -6.96 2.75 -9.59
C LEU A 46 -5.73 1.84 -9.69
N LYS A 47 -5.37 1.40 -10.91
CA LYS A 47 -4.11 0.69 -11.17
C LYS A 47 -2.89 1.56 -10.85
N GLY A 48 -2.86 2.81 -11.30
CA GLY A 48 -1.76 3.72 -10.96
C GLY A 48 -1.63 3.97 -9.45
N LYS A 49 -2.75 4.02 -8.71
CA LYS A 49 -2.72 4.06 -7.25
C LYS A 49 -2.14 2.78 -6.63
N LEU A 50 -2.50 1.61 -7.16
CA LEU A 50 -1.96 0.32 -6.70
C LEU A 50 -0.45 0.24 -6.90
N GLU A 51 0.06 0.69 -8.05
CA GLU A 51 1.50 0.75 -8.32
C GLU A 51 2.23 1.63 -7.30
N ALA A 52 1.72 2.84 -7.04
CA ALA A 52 2.30 3.73 -6.03
C ALA A 52 2.26 3.13 -4.60
N VAL A 53 1.20 2.39 -4.26
CA VAL A 53 1.11 1.67 -2.98
C VAL A 53 2.16 0.56 -2.89
N ASP A 54 2.37 -0.20 -3.96
CA ASP A 54 3.37 -1.28 -4.01
C ASP A 54 4.80 -0.75 -3.86
N GLU A 55 5.10 0.41 -4.47
CA GLU A 55 6.38 1.11 -4.28
C GLU A 55 6.58 1.54 -2.82
N MET A 56 5.54 2.09 -2.19
CA MET A 56 5.60 2.53 -0.79
C MET A 56 5.78 1.34 0.17
N ILE A 57 5.07 0.23 -0.05
CA ILE A 57 5.24 -1.01 0.71
C ILE A 57 6.69 -1.48 0.61
N THR A 58 7.24 -1.52 -0.61
CA THR A 58 8.63 -1.93 -0.86
C THR A 58 9.63 -1.02 -0.12
N HIS A 59 9.38 0.29 -0.12
CA HIS A 59 10.20 1.25 0.62
C HIS A 59 10.19 0.98 2.13
N LEU A 60 9.00 0.76 2.70
CA LEU A 60 8.81 0.55 4.14
C LEU A 60 9.36 -0.80 4.62
N GLN A 61 9.26 -1.86 3.81
CA GLN A 61 9.88 -3.15 4.07
C GLN A 61 11.41 -3.01 4.21
N ARG A 62 12.05 -2.34 3.24
CA ARG A 62 13.51 -2.04 3.30
C ARG A 62 13.90 -1.25 4.54
N LYS A 63 13.07 -0.30 4.98
CA LYS A 63 13.33 0.55 6.17
C LYS A 63 13.08 -0.15 7.49
N SER A 64 12.16 -1.11 7.52
CA SER A 64 11.82 -1.89 8.72
C SER A 64 12.67 -3.17 8.89
N GLY A 65 13.54 -3.47 7.92
CA GLY A 65 14.39 -4.66 7.92
C GLY A 65 13.64 -5.95 7.61
N ILE A 66 12.51 -5.84 6.89
CA ILE A 66 11.65 -6.93 6.42
C ILE A 66 11.92 -7.18 4.93
#